data_AF-A0ABD2KQV5-F1
#
_entry.id   AF-A0ABD2KQV5-F1
#
_cell.length_a   1.000
_cell.length_b   1.000
_cell.length_c   1.000
_cell.angle_alpha   90.00
_cell.angle_beta   90.00
_cell.angle_gamma   90.00
#
_symmetry.space_group_name_H-M   'P 1'
#
loop_
_entity.id
_entity.type
_entity.pdbx_description
1 polymer ?
#
loop_
_entity_poly.entity_id
_entity_poly.type
_entity_poly.pdbx_seq_one_letter_code
_entity_poly.pdbx_strand_id
1 'polypeptide(L)'
;MKIRIGAASFVRQLFEFKSTKEGFVNFITFAELMDPSKGFYNRKEDKVTLAIDVTTSDEPKVDKSIISDPCKSNGTISMEIEKVSQFAREVFYSQRKSDIVTYINGFPWKILAQIRKTEGTYNEKCLGIFLSCAASKEENWSCECSAIIRIFSQKNNVTDLRREFDAHVINNEDDDWGFSEFITFADLMDPSEGFYNESEDKVTLAIDFTVEEAKTEENHK
;
A
#
# COMPACT_ATOMS: atom_id res chain seq x y z
N MET A 1 23.40 22.98 14.45
CA MET A 1 22.98 21.77 15.18
C MET A 1 23.87 21.62 16.40
N LYS A 2 23.37 21.99 17.58
CA LYS A 2 24.02 21.63 18.85
C LYS A 2 23.07 20.68 19.57
N ILE A 3 23.56 19.48 19.73
CA ILE A 3 22.97 18.38 20.46
C ILE A 3 23.06 18.72 21.95
N ARG A 4 21.95 18.69 22.68
CA ARG A 4 22.00 18.48 24.13
C ARG A 4 20.85 17.60 24.55
N ILE A 5 21.20 16.36 24.87
CA ILE A 5 20.42 15.41 25.66
C ILE A 5 21.40 14.91 26.73
N GLY A 6 20.96 14.84 27.99
CA GLY A 6 21.72 14.16 29.04
C GLY A 6 22.00 12.73 28.59
N ALA A 7 23.28 12.39 28.42
CA ALA A 7 23.81 11.22 27.71
C ALA A 7 23.36 11.10 26.23
N ALA A 8 23.60 12.21 25.51
CA ALA A 8 23.78 12.41 24.09
C ALA A 8 23.76 11.16 23.17
N SER A 9 22.69 11.03 22.39
CA SER A 9 22.82 10.78 20.95
C SER A 9 21.70 11.53 20.23
N PHE A 10 22.08 12.38 19.28
CA PHE A 10 21.16 13.14 18.43
C PHE A 10 21.54 12.76 17.02
N VAL A 11 20.55 12.38 16.22
CA VAL A 11 20.73 12.28 14.77
C VAL A 11 19.73 13.25 14.15
N ARG A 12 20.23 14.17 13.34
CA ARG A 12 19.41 15.00 12.46
C ARG A 12 19.42 14.29 11.12
N GLN A 13 18.27 13.86 10.65
CA GLN A 13 18.19 13.11 9.40
C GLN A 13 17.15 13.73 8.48
N LEU A 14 17.51 13.82 7.20
CA LEU A 14 16.58 14.12 6.14
C LEU A 14 15.79 12.84 5.85
N PHE A 15 14.46 12.91 5.89
CA PHE A 15 13.64 11.88 5.29
C PHE A 15 13.65 12.12 3.77
N GLU A 16 14.41 11.31 3.05
CA GLU A 16 14.26 11.17 1.61
C GLU A 16 13.25 10.07 1.32
N PHE A 17 12.42 10.28 0.29
CA PHE A 17 11.27 9.46 -0.14
C PHE A 17 11.50 7.94 -0.28
N LYS A 18 12.74 7.47 -0.16
CA LYS A 18 13.13 6.06 -0.30
C LYS A 18 13.02 5.22 0.98
N SER A 19 12.83 5.82 2.16
CA SER A 19 12.66 5.09 3.42
C SER A 19 11.39 5.54 4.14
N THR A 20 10.39 4.65 4.21
CA THR A 20 9.13 4.89 4.91
C THR A 20 9.14 4.36 6.34
N LYS A 21 10.24 3.72 6.77
CA LYS A 21 10.39 3.11 8.09
C LYS A 21 11.82 3.31 8.58
N GLU A 22 11.97 4.05 9.68
CA GLU A 22 13.23 4.19 10.40
C GLU A 22 12.98 4.02 11.89
N GLY A 23 13.92 3.38 12.58
CA GLY A 23 13.82 3.09 13.99
C GLY A 23 15.14 2.60 14.55
N PHE A 24 15.25 2.57 15.87
CA PHE A 24 16.43 2.03 16.52
C PHE A 24 16.27 0.52 16.67
N VAL A 25 17.14 -0.26 16.01
CA VAL A 25 17.19 -1.72 16.15
C VAL A 25 17.42 -2.13 17.62
N ASN A 26 18.11 -1.28 18.39
CA ASN A 26 18.32 -1.45 19.83
C ASN A 26 18.06 -0.11 20.55
N PHE A 27 16.87 0.05 21.12
CA PHE A 27 16.48 1.26 21.85
C PHE A 27 16.56 1.08 23.38
N ILE A 28 15.91 0.04 23.88
CA ILE A 28 15.90 -0.37 25.29
C ILE A 28 15.79 -1.89 25.34
N THR A 29 16.47 -2.54 26.28
CA THR A 29 16.29 -3.98 26.46
C THR A 29 14.96 -4.28 27.17
N PHE A 30 14.42 -5.48 26.95
CA PHE A 30 13.19 -5.88 27.65
C PHE A 30 13.38 -5.93 29.18
N ALA A 31 14.58 -6.29 29.65
CA ALA A 31 14.90 -6.30 31.08
C ALA A 31 14.85 -4.88 31.69
N GLU A 32 15.37 -3.87 30.98
CA GLU A 32 15.31 -2.47 31.42
C GLU A 32 13.91 -1.88 31.28
N LEU A 33 13.16 -2.26 30.24
CA LEU A 33 11.78 -1.83 30.04
C LEU A 33 10.88 -2.29 31.20
N MET A 34 11.10 -3.51 31.67
CA MET A 34 10.31 -4.14 32.72
C MET A 34 10.83 -3.86 34.14
N ASP A 35 11.98 -3.19 34.29
CA ASP A 35 12.54 -2.82 35.59
C ASP A 35 11.67 -1.74 36.27
N PRO A 36 11.02 -2.05 37.41
CA PRO A 36 10.13 -1.10 38.09
C PRO A 36 10.85 0.17 38.57
N SER A 37 12.18 0.14 38.73
CA SER A 37 12.98 1.30 39.13
C SER A 37 13.16 2.32 38.00
N LYS A 38 12.96 1.91 36.74
CA LYS A 38 13.09 2.76 35.56
C LYS A 38 11.82 3.53 35.22
N GLY A 39 10.66 3.06 35.71
CA GLY A 39 9.38 3.76 35.59
C GLY A 39 8.73 3.71 34.20
N PHE A 40 9.24 2.92 33.26
CA PHE A 40 8.69 2.79 31.90
C PHE A 40 7.45 1.88 31.83
N TYR A 41 7.41 0.85 32.67
CA TYR A 41 6.32 -0.12 32.72
C TYR A 41 5.41 0.09 33.93
N ASN A 42 4.12 0.31 33.66
CA ASN A 42 3.08 0.38 34.69
C ASN A 42 2.56 -1.02 35.02
N ARG A 43 3.07 -1.59 36.11
CA ARG A 43 2.68 -2.93 36.57
C ARG A 43 1.22 -3.07 37.00
N LYS A 44 0.57 -1.98 37.43
CA LYS A 44 -0.84 -2.04 37.87
C LYS A 44 -1.81 -2.15 36.69
N GLU A 45 -1.42 -1.58 35.54
CA GLU A 45 -2.23 -1.54 34.32
C GLU A 45 -1.70 -2.47 33.23
N ASP A 46 -0.59 -3.18 33.49
CA ASP A 46 0.13 -4.00 32.50
C ASP A 46 0.38 -3.23 31.18
N LYS A 47 0.93 -2.01 31.30
CA LYS A 47 1.02 -1.06 30.19
C LYS A 47 2.38 -0.34 30.12
N VAL A 48 2.86 -0.14 28.90
CA VAL A 48 3.98 0.78 28.56
C VAL A 48 3.42 1.91 27.71
N THR A 49 3.89 3.15 27.92
CA THR A 49 3.57 4.29 27.05
C THR A 49 4.83 4.72 26.30
N LEU A 50 4.74 4.79 24.97
CA LEU A 50 5.81 5.23 24.09
C LEU A 50 5.40 6.58 23.48
N ALA A 51 6.33 7.54 23.47
CA ALA A 51 6.13 8.84 22.84
C ALA A 51 7.24 9.09 21.83
N ILE A 52 6.89 9.68 20.69
CA ILE A 52 7.81 10.03 19.61
C ILE A 52 7.57 11.51 19.33
N ASP A 53 8.57 12.35 19.62
CA ASP A 53 8.51 13.78 19.30
C ASP A 53 9.15 14.02 17.93
N VAL A 54 8.31 14.37 16.95
CA VAL A 54 8.76 14.71 15.59
C VAL A 54 8.82 16.22 15.46
N THR A 55 10.00 16.75 15.15
CA THR A 55 10.19 18.18 14.83
C THR A 55 10.74 18.34 13.43
N THR A 56 9.98 18.94 12.53
CA THR A 56 10.41 19.28 11.16
C THR A 56 11.17 20.60 11.20
N SER A 57 12.34 20.69 10.53
CA SER A 57 13.19 21.89 10.62
C SER A 57 13.04 22.90 9.50
N ASP A 58 12.08 22.72 8.59
CA ASP A 58 11.74 23.68 7.53
C ASP A 58 10.28 23.45 7.12
N GLU A 59 9.59 24.47 6.60
CA GLU A 59 8.35 24.23 5.84
C GLU A 59 8.63 23.14 4.80
N PRO A 60 7.70 22.20 4.59
CA PRO A 60 7.92 21.16 3.60
C PRO A 60 8.27 21.84 2.28
N LYS A 61 9.51 21.63 1.82
CA LYS A 61 9.85 21.86 0.41
C LYS A 61 9.12 20.76 -0.35
N VAL A 62 7.84 20.99 -0.57
CA VAL A 62 7.06 20.25 -1.55
C VAL A 62 7.85 20.39 -2.83
N ASP A 63 8.43 19.28 -3.27
CA ASP A 63 8.93 19.22 -4.62
C ASP A 63 7.72 19.50 -5.51
N LYS A 64 7.73 20.68 -6.15
CA LYS A 64 6.67 21.10 -7.06
C LYS A 64 6.56 20.18 -8.29
N SER A 65 7.48 19.24 -8.46
CA SER A 65 7.35 18.13 -9.41
C SER A 65 6.32 17.06 -9.00
N ILE A 66 5.90 17.05 -7.73
CA ILE A 66 4.82 16.19 -7.15
C ILE A 66 3.56 17.03 -6.86
N ILE A 67 3.44 18.20 -7.48
CA ILE A 67 2.09 18.72 -7.75
C ILE A 67 1.53 17.73 -8.75
N SER A 68 0.59 16.88 -8.33
CA SER A 68 -0.32 16.23 -9.28
C SER A 68 -0.80 17.36 -10.16
N ASP A 69 -0.51 17.32 -11.46
CA ASP A 69 -1.20 18.18 -12.38
C ASP A 69 -2.69 17.96 -12.10
N PRO A 70 -3.43 18.95 -11.56
CA PRO A 70 -4.85 18.77 -11.26
C PRO A 70 -5.64 18.45 -12.55
N CYS A 71 -5.04 18.62 -13.74
CA CYS A 71 -5.60 18.19 -15.00
C CYS A 71 -5.26 16.74 -15.39
N LYS A 72 -4.40 16.03 -14.66
CA LYS A 72 -4.06 14.64 -14.98
C LYS A 72 -5.18 13.72 -14.52
N SER A 73 -6.06 13.38 -15.47
CA SER A 73 -7.19 12.48 -15.29
C SER A 73 -6.84 11.00 -15.48
N ASN A 74 -5.64 10.65 -15.98
CA ASN A 74 -5.25 9.26 -16.16
C ASN A 74 -3.85 8.96 -15.61
N GLY A 75 -3.61 7.71 -15.23
CA GLY A 75 -2.35 7.28 -14.67
C GLY A 75 -2.11 5.78 -14.79
N THR A 76 -0.86 5.41 -14.61
CA THR A 76 -0.44 4.01 -14.48
C THR A 76 0.21 3.83 -13.12
N ILE A 77 -0.21 2.81 -12.39
CA ILE A 77 0.44 2.35 -11.15
C ILE A 77 0.91 0.91 -11.36
N SER A 78 2.02 0.55 -10.72
CA SER A 78 2.57 -0.81 -10.79
C SER A 78 3.09 -1.25 -9.43
N MET A 79 3.09 -2.57 -9.20
CA MET A 79 3.73 -3.16 -8.03
C MET A 79 4.33 -4.52 -8.36
N GLU A 80 5.38 -4.89 -7.63
CA GLU A 80 5.89 -6.25 -7.60
C GLU A 80 5.43 -6.93 -6.30
N ILE A 81 4.85 -8.12 -6.42
CA ILE A 81 4.58 -9.00 -5.29
C ILE A 81 5.75 -9.97 -5.21
N GLU A 82 6.63 -9.80 -4.24
CA GLU A 82 7.70 -10.77 -3.94
C GLU A 82 7.19 -11.92 -3.08
N LYS A 83 7.92 -13.02 -2.96
CA LYS A 83 7.55 -14.16 -2.11
C LYS A 83 6.11 -14.63 -2.37
N VAL A 84 5.71 -14.72 -3.64
CA VAL A 84 4.34 -15.11 -4.07
C VAL A 84 4.00 -16.50 -3.53
N SER A 85 4.96 -17.42 -3.52
CA SER A 85 4.79 -18.76 -2.97
C SER A 85 4.44 -18.72 -1.47
N GLN A 86 5.01 -17.79 -0.71
CA GLN A 86 4.63 -17.54 0.69
C GLN A 86 3.24 -16.92 0.75
N PHE A 87 2.99 -15.89 -0.06
CA PHE A 87 1.71 -15.17 -0.10
C PHE A 87 0.54 -16.14 -0.31
N ALA A 88 0.62 -17.01 -1.32
CA ALA A 88 -0.41 -18.00 -1.65
C ALA A 88 -0.81 -18.91 -0.46
N ARG A 89 0.09 -19.11 0.50
CA ARG A 89 -0.15 -19.96 1.68
C ARG A 89 -0.72 -19.19 2.88
N GLU A 90 -0.68 -17.86 2.87
CA GLU A 90 -1.24 -17.03 3.93
C GLU A 90 -2.76 -17.20 4.06
N VAL A 91 -3.34 -16.67 5.13
CA VAL A 91 -4.79 -16.77 5.40
C VAL A 91 -5.60 -16.00 4.35
N PHE A 92 -6.88 -16.36 4.19
CA PHE A 92 -7.79 -15.58 3.33
C PHE A 92 -7.81 -14.11 3.78
N TYR A 93 -7.96 -13.21 2.81
CA TYR A 93 -7.98 -11.76 2.98
C TYR A 93 -6.64 -11.12 3.40
N SER A 94 -5.56 -11.91 3.54
CA SER A 94 -4.19 -11.36 3.55
C SER A 94 -3.99 -10.43 2.36
N GLN A 95 -3.40 -9.26 2.61
CA GLN A 95 -3.31 -8.18 1.63
C GLN A 95 -1.90 -7.63 1.50
N ARG A 96 -1.60 -7.12 0.31
CA ARG A 96 -0.39 -6.36 -0.02
C ARG A 96 -0.82 -5.12 -0.80
N LYS A 97 -0.23 -3.98 -0.47
CA LYS A 97 -0.50 -2.73 -1.17
C LYS A 97 0.78 -2.23 -1.83
N SER A 98 0.66 -1.49 -2.93
CA SER A 98 1.81 -0.82 -3.53
C SER A 98 2.44 0.17 -2.53
N ASP A 99 3.78 0.21 -2.49
CA ASP A 99 4.50 1.19 -1.70
C ASP A 99 4.32 2.60 -2.29
N ILE A 100 4.38 2.68 -3.62
CA ILE A 100 4.17 3.91 -4.37
C ILE A 100 2.69 4.32 -4.31
N VAL A 101 2.45 5.59 -3.95
CA VAL A 101 1.19 6.30 -4.10
C VAL A 101 1.28 7.17 -5.34
N THR A 102 0.28 7.10 -6.23
CA THR A 102 0.18 8.00 -7.38
C THR A 102 -1.03 8.90 -7.23
N TYR A 103 -0.81 10.20 -7.37
CA TYR A 103 -1.90 11.18 -7.29
C TYR A 103 -2.49 11.45 -8.67
N ILE A 104 -3.77 11.13 -8.87
CA ILE A 104 -4.53 11.39 -10.09
C ILE A 104 -5.80 12.13 -9.68
N ASN A 105 -6.06 13.25 -10.34
CA ASN A 105 -7.15 14.18 -10.01
C ASN A 105 -7.18 14.60 -8.51
N GLY A 106 -6.00 14.73 -7.88
CA GLY A 106 -5.86 15.10 -6.47
C GLY A 106 -6.04 13.95 -5.46
N PHE A 107 -6.43 12.75 -5.91
CA PHE A 107 -6.63 11.59 -5.03
C PHE A 107 -5.43 10.63 -5.03
N PRO A 108 -5.04 10.07 -3.86
CA PRO A 108 -3.93 9.14 -3.74
C PRO A 108 -4.35 7.71 -4.10
N TRP A 109 -3.80 7.14 -5.17
CA TRP A 109 -4.14 5.80 -5.65
C TRP A 109 -3.04 4.77 -5.40
N LYS A 110 -3.45 3.53 -5.14
CA LYS A 110 -2.60 2.35 -4.91
C LYS A 110 -3.18 1.10 -5.56
N ILE A 111 -2.33 0.10 -5.76
CA ILE A 111 -2.77 -1.27 -6.04
C ILE A 111 -2.98 -1.98 -4.70
N LEU A 112 -4.12 -2.66 -4.56
CA LEU A 112 -4.40 -3.61 -3.50
C LEU A 112 -4.47 -5.03 -4.10
N ALA A 113 -3.55 -5.89 -3.68
CA ALA A 113 -3.56 -7.30 -3.98
C ALA A 113 -4.02 -8.07 -2.73
N GLN A 114 -5.03 -8.92 -2.85
CA GLN A 114 -5.61 -9.63 -1.71
C GLN A 114 -5.86 -11.10 -2.03
N ILE A 115 -5.65 -11.98 -1.06
CA ILE A 115 -6.05 -13.38 -1.18
C ILE A 115 -7.56 -13.47 -1.05
N ARG A 116 -8.21 -13.95 -2.10
CA ARG A 116 -9.66 -14.15 -2.15
C ARG A 116 -9.95 -15.63 -2.33
N LYS A 117 -11.24 -15.92 -2.36
CA LYS A 117 -11.79 -17.25 -2.51
C LYS A 117 -12.53 -17.30 -3.83
N THR A 118 -12.33 -18.35 -4.62
CA THR A 118 -13.11 -18.55 -5.84
C THR A 118 -14.58 -18.81 -5.51
N GLU A 119 -15.47 -18.34 -6.37
CA GLU A 119 -16.89 -18.67 -6.26
C GLU A 119 -17.11 -20.11 -6.74
N GLY A 120 -17.52 -21.02 -5.85
CA GLY A 120 -17.82 -22.41 -6.23
C GLY A 120 -17.60 -23.45 -5.14
N THR A 121 -17.66 -24.72 -5.53
CA THR A 121 -17.58 -25.87 -4.60
C THR A 121 -16.20 -26.09 -4.01
N TYR A 122 -15.14 -25.75 -4.74
CA TYR A 122 -13.75 -26.05 -4.36
C TYR A 122 -13.07 -24.97 -3.53
N ASN A 123 -13.65 -23.75 -3.49
CA ASN A 123 -13.24 -22.71 -2.54
C ASN A 123 -11.74 -22.41 -2.56
N GLU A 124 -11.17 -22.38 -3.76
CA GLU A 124 -9.74 -22.25 -3.98
C GLU A 124 -9.26 -20.83 -3.72
N LYS A 125 -7.97 -20.68 -3.41
CA LYS A 125 -7.38 -19.35 -3.24
C LYS A 125 -7.09 -18.73 -4.59
N CYS A 126 -7.56 -17.51 -4.77
CA CYS A 126 -7.26 -16.68 -5.92
C CYS A 126 -6.64 -15.36 -5.49
N LEU A 127 -5.92 -14.74 -6.40
CA LEU A 127 -5.44 -13.38 -6.27
C LEU A 127 -6.55 -12.44 -6.73
N GLY A 128 -7.03 -11.59 -5.83
CA GLY A 128 -7.85 -10.42 -6.15
C GLY A 128 -6.97 -9.19 -6.32
N ILE A 129 -7.30 -8.35 -7.29
CA ILE A 129 -6.54 -7.13 -7.62
C ILE A 129 -7.52 -5.96 -7.76
N PHE A 130 -7.22 -4.88 -7.03
CA PHE A 130 -8.09 -3.73 -6.88
C PHE A 130 -7.29 -2.43 -7.04
N LEU A 131 -7.91 -1.44 -7.70
CA LEU A 131 -7.52 -0.04 -7.62
C LEU A 131 -8.09 0.51 -6.31
N SER A 132 -7.23 1.00 -5.41
CA SER A 132 -7.62 1.47 -4.08
C SER A 132 -7.21 2.93 -3.89
N CYS A 133 -8.14 3.75 -3.41
CA CYS A 133 -7.86 5.12 -2.99
C CYS A 133 -7.42 5.13 -1.52
N ALA A 134 -6.36 5.86 -1.21
CA ALA A 134 -5.80 6.00 0.13
C ALA A 134 -6.19 7.33 0.80
N ALA A 135 -7.25 7.98 0.31
CA ALA A 135 -7.77 9.23 0.87
C ALA A 135 -8.40 8.99 2.26
N SER A 136 -8.62 10.08 3.01
CA SER A 136 -9.26 10.01 4.32
C SER A 136 -10.69 9.49 4.19
N LYS A 137 -11.10 8.59 5.08
CA LYS A 137 -12.51 8.13 5.15
C LYS A 137 -13.43 9.12 5.85
N GLU A 138 -12.87 10.15 6.49
CA GLU A 138 -13.63 11.18 7.24
C GLU A 138 -14.22 12.26 6.32
N GLU A 139 -13.67 12.41 5.12
CA GLU A 139 -14.14 13.35 4.10
C GLU A 139 -15.09 12.64 3.15
N ASN A 140 -16.16 13.33 2.73
CA ASN A 140 -17.04 12.78 1.71
C ASN A 140 -16.43 13.05 0.33
N TRP A 141 -15.95 11.99 -0.32
CA TRP A 141 -15.35 12.07 -1.64
C TRP A 141 -15.78 10.89 -2.51
N SER A 142 -15.77 11.12 -3.82
CA SER A 142 -16.01 10.07 -4.81
C SER A 142 -15.21 10.32 -6.08
N CYS A 143 -14.83 9.24 -6.74
CA CYS A 143 -14.12 9.22 -8.01
C CYS A 143 -14.76 8.17 -8.92
N GLU A 144 -15.31 8.59 -10.06
CA GLU A 144 -15.73 7.68 -11.12
C GLU A 144 -14.50 7.29 -11.95
N CYS A 145 -14.20 5.99 -11.99
CA CYS A 145 -12.97 5.45 -12.56
C CYS A 145 -13.25 4.37 -13.60
N SER A 146 -12.41 4.34 -14.63
CA SER A 146 -12.29 3.23 -15.59
C SER A 146 -10.84 2.72 -15.54
N ALA A 147 -10.63 1.40 -15.58
CA ALA A 147 -9.28 0.84 -15.43
C ALA A 147 -9.06 -0.47 -16.20
N ILE A 148 -7.80 -0.66 -16.62
CA ILE A 148 -7.25 -1.91 -17.15
C ILE A 148 -6.24 -2.44 -16.14
N ILE A 149 -6.54 -3.58 -15.53
CA ILE A 149 -5.68 -4.28 -14.58
C ILE A 149 -4.92 -5.39 -15.30
N ARG A 150 -3.61 -5.46 -15.11
CA ARG A 150 -2.69 -6.36 -15.82
C ARG A 150 -1.78 -7.14 -14.87
N ILE A 151 -1.53 -8.40 -15.21
CA ILE A 151 -0.40 -9.18 -14.73
C ILE A 151 0.57 -9.36 -15.90
N PHE A 152 1.80 -8.88 -15.74
CA PHE A 152 2.78 -8.94 -16.82
C PHE A 152 3.24 -10.37 -17.09
N SER A 153 3.29 -10.74 -18.37
CA SER A 153 3.95 -11.98 -18.74
C SER A 153 5.47 -11.87 -18.58
N GLN A 154 6.07 -12.95 -18.10
CA GLN A 154 7.51 -13.13 -17.98
C GLN A 154 8.11 -13.84 -19.22
N LYS A 155 7.26 -14.28 -20.16
CA LYS A 155 7.68 -15.02 -21.36
C LYS A 155 7.56 -14.15 -22.62
N ASN A 156 8.58 -14.22 -23.47
CA ASN A 156 8.51 -13.65 -24.80
C ASN A 156 7.34 -14.27 -25.59
N ASN A 157 6.52 -13.43 -26.21
CA ASN A 157 5.33 -13.80 -27.01
C ASN A 157 4.11 -14.29 -26.23
N VAL A 158 4.10 -14.21 -24.90
CA VAL A 158 2.88 -14.36 -24.11
C VAL A 158 2.38 -12.96 -23.74
N THR A 159 1.11 -12.68 -24.00
CA THR A 159 0.49 -11.40 -23.65
C THR A 159 0.19 -11.32 -22.17
N ASP A 160 0.23 -10.11 -21.60
CA ASP A 160 -0.24 -9.86 -20.24
C ASP A 160 -1.66 -10.39 -20.02
N LEU A 161 -1.91 -10.99 -18.86
CA LEU A 161 -3.28 -11.28 -18.44
C LEU A 161 -3.92 -9.96 -18.05
N ARG A 162 -5.02 -9.60 -18.71
CA ARG A 162 -5.70 -8.32 -18.47
C ARG A 162 -7.19 -8.50 -18.22
N ARG A 163 -7.75 -7.66 -17.37
CA ARG A 163 -9.19 -7.42 -17.23
C ARG A 163 -9.43 -5.93 -17.09
N GLU A 164 -10.58 -5.47 -17.53
CA GLU A 164 -10.94 -4.05 -17.50
C GLU A 164 -12.33 -3.85 -16.92
N PHE A 165 -12.52 -2.71 -16.26
CA PHE A 165 -13.83 -2.23 -15.84
C PHE A 165 -13.99 -0.78 -16.29
N ASP A 166 -15.23 -0.42 -16.59
CA ASP A 166 -15.62 0.92 -17.01
C ASP A 166 -16.54 1.54 -15.95
N ALA A 167 -16.37 2.85 -15.73
CA ALA A 167 -17.30 3.71 -14.98
C ALA A 167 -17.76 3.13 -13.63
N HIS A 168 -16.83 3.00 -12.68
CA HIS A 168 -17.13 2.62 -11.30
C HIS A 168 -16.84 3.75 -10.31
N VAL A 169 -17.76 4.00 -9.39
CA VAL A 169 -17.63 5.04 -8.37
C VAL A 169 -16.95 4.47 -7.12
N ILE A 170 -15.69 4.85 -6.91
CA ILE A 170 -14.92 4.59 -5.69
C ILE A 170 -15.10 5.78 -4.75
N ASN A 171 -15.39 5.56 -3.47
CA ASN A 171 -15.72 6.62 -2.52
C ASN A 171 -15.18 6.32 -1.10
N ASN A 172 -15.46 7.19 -0.14
CA ASN A 172 -14.97 7.05 1.24
C ASN A 172 -15.52 5.84 2.00
N GLU A 173 -16.67 5.28 1.60
CA GLU A 173 -17.27 4.07 2.18
C GLU A 173 -16.75 2.79 1.50
N ASP A 174 -16.58 2.83 0.18
CA ASP A 174 -16.04 1.74 -0.65
C ASP A 174 -14.82 2.25 -1.43
N ASP A 175 -13.65 2.16 -0.79
CA ASP A 175 -12.40 2.82 -1.20
C ASP A 175 -11.56 2.01 -2.19
N ASP A 176 -12.09 0.91 -2.71
CA ASP A 176 -11.45 0.13 -3.75
C ASP A 176 -12.44 -0.50 -4.73
N TRP A 177 -11.96 -0.78 -5.94
CA TRP A 177 -12.71 -1.56 -6.93
C TRP A 177 -11.79 -2.38 -7.81
N GLY A 178 -12.27 -3.55 -8.22
CA GLY A 178 -11.52 -4.47 -9.05
C GLY A 178 -12.13 -5.86 -9.08
N PHE A 179 -11.28 -6.88 -9.25
CA PHE A 179 -11.74 -8.26 -9.39
C PHE A 179 -11.32 -9.07 -8.19
N SER A 180 -12.30 -9.57 -7.44
CA SER A 180 -12.05 -10.50 -6.33
C SER A 180 -11.41 -11.80 -6.81
N GLU A 181 -11.82 -12.30 -7.98
CA GLU A 181 -11.29 -13.52 -8.58
C GLU A 181 -10.58 -13.18 -9.89
N PHE A 182 -9.35 -12.65 -9.81
CA PHE A 182 -8.58 -12.27 -11.00
C PHE A 182 -7.89 -13.48 -11.63
N ILE A 183 -7.19 -14.29 -10.82
CA ILE A 183 -6.53 -15.53 -11.23
C ILE A 183 -6.36 -16.45 -10.02
N THR A 184 -6.48 -17.78 -10.19
CA THR A 184 -6.18 -18.71 -9.09
C THR A 184 -4.67 -18.70 -8.80
N PHE A 185 -4.26 -18.99 -7.56
CA PHE A 185 -2.82 -19.13 -7.28
C PHE A 185 -2.21 -20.35 -7.98
N ALA A 186 -3.01 -21.36 -8.33
CA ALA A 186 -2.57 -22.50 -9.11
C ALA A 186 -2.17 -22.07 -10.54
N ASP A 187 -3.06 -21.35 -11.24
CA ASP A 187 -2.80 -20.86 -12.60
C ASP A 187 -1.72 -19.78 -12.60
N LEU A 188 -1.71 -18.88 -11.62
CA LEU A 188 -0.72 -17.81 -11.51
C LEU A 188 0.71 -18.37 -11.44
N MET A 189 0.89 -19.46 -10.69
CA MET A 189 2.20 -20.09 -10.49
C MET A 189 2.46 -21.25 -11.46
N ASP A 190 1.54 -21.55 -12.39
CA ASP A 190 1.77 -22.57 -13.41
C ASP A 190 2.87 -22.08 -14.38
N PRO A 191 4.01 -22.82 -14.50
CA PRO A 191 5.09 -22.42 -15.39
C PRO A 191 4.68 -22.32 -16.85
N SER A 192 3.58 -22.95 -17.28
CA SER A 192 3.06 -22.88 -18.65
C SER A 192 2.39 -21.54 -18.94
N GLU A 193 1.70 -20.93 -17.97
CA GLU A 193 1.02 -19.64 -18.08
C GLU A 193 2.02 -18.46 -18.19
N GLY A 194 3.14 -18.53 -17.47
CA GLY A 194 4.25 -17.60 -17.63
C GLY A 194 4.08 -16.22 -16.99
N PHE A 195 3.17 -16.07 -16.03
CA PHE A 195 2.97 -14.82 -15.28
C PHE A 195 3.86 -14.69 -14.03
N TYR A 196 4.30 -15.82 -13.49
CA TYR A 196 5.13 -15.91 -12.29
C TYR A 196 6.61 -16.13 -12.64
N ASN A 197 7.49 -15.31 -12.08
CA ASN A 197 8.93 -15.52 -12.13
C ASN A 197 9.35 -16.41 -10.96
N GLU A 198 9.53 -17.70 -11.24
CA GLU A 198 9.88 -18.71 -10.25
C GLU A 198 11.25 -18.47 -9.59
N SER A 199 12.22 -17.94 -10.34
CA SER A 199 13.58 -17.73 -9.84
C SER A 199 13.68 -16.60 -8.81
N GLU A 200 12.81 -15.59 -8.92
CA GLU A 200 12.73 -14.46 -8.01
C GLU A 200 11.53 -14.54 -7.06
N ASP A 201 10.71 -15.60 -7.17
CA ASP A 201 9.44 -15.77 -6.46
C ASP A 201 8.55 -14.51 -6.54
N LYS A 202 8.34 -13.97 -7.75
CA LYS A 202 7.66 -12.69 -7.94
C LYS A 202 6.64 -12.64 -9.07
N VAL A 203 5.70 -11.70 -8.96
CA VAL A 203 4.72 -11.31 -9.98
C VAL A 203 4.69 -9.79 -10.09
N THR A 204 4.61 -9.26 -11.32
CA THR A 204 4.49 -7.82 -11.58
C THR A 204 3.06 -7.48 -12.01
N LEU A 205 2.45 -6.52 -11.32
CA LEU A 205 1.11 -6.01 -11.58
C LEU A 205 1.19 -4.58 -12.12
N ALA A 206 0.24 -4.20 -12.98
CA ALA A 206 -0.02 -2.80 -13.32
C ALA A 206 -1.51 -2.52 -13.43
N ILE A 207 -1.89 -1.28 -13.16
CA ILE A 207 -3.22 -0.74 -13.42
C ILE A 207 -3.04 0.56 -14.19
N ASP A 208 -3.59 0.62 -15.39
CA ASP A 208 -3.82 1.88 -16.09
C ASP A 208 -5.25 2.31 -15.81
N PHE A 209 -5.47 3.54 -15.38
CA PHE A 209 -6.81 4.00 -15.04
C PHE A 209 -7.02 5.47 -15.39
N THR A 210 -8.28 5.83 -15.54
CA THR A 210 -8.75 7.18 -15.75
C THR A 210 -9.78 7.52 -14.68
N VAL A 211 -9.68 8.70 -14.09
CA VAL A 211 -10.68 9.33 -13.23
C VAL A 211 -11.49 10.28 -14.11
N GLU A 212 -12.73 9.91 -14.38
CA GLU A 212 -13.65 10.64 -15.28
C GLU A 212 -14.33 11.81 -14.56
N GLU A 213 -14.74 11.59 -13.32
CA GLU A 213 -15.31 12.59 -12.43
C GLU A 213 -14.74 12.42 -11.03
N ALA A 214 -14.44 13.53 -10.33
CA ALA A 214 -14.09 13.49 -8.92
C ALA A 214 -14.78 14.62 -8.15
N LYS A 215 -15.23 14.30 -6.94
CA LYS A 215 -15.98 15.19 -6.05
C LYS A 215 -15.41 15.12 -4.64
N THR A 216 -15.31 16.27 -4.00
CA THR A 216 -15.09 16.40 -2.56
C THR A 216 -16.14 17.35 -2.03
N GLU A 217 -16.94 16.92 -1.05
CA GLU A 217 -17.88 17.80 -0.39
C GLU A 217 -17.21 18.39 0.86
N GLU A 218 -17.02 19.71 0.87
CA GLU A 218 -16.65 20.40 2.09
C GLU A 218 -17.84 20.34 3.05
N ASN A 219 -17.68 19.62 4.16
CA ASN A 219 -18.63 19.72 5.27
C ASN A 219 -18.57 21.15 5.82
N HIS A 220 -19.45 22.03 5.33
CA HIS A 220 -19.69 23.33 5.94
C HIS A 220 -20.25 23.10 7.36
N LYS A 221 -19.35 23.19 8.35
CA LYS A 221 -19.71 23.33 9.76
C LYS A 221 -20.15 24.76 10.07
#